data_AF-A0A7G2CFF1-F1
#
_entry.id   AF-A0A7G2CFF1-F1
#
_cell.length_a   1.000
_cell.length_b   1.000
_cell.length_c   1.000
_cell.angle_alpha   90.00
_cell.angle_beta   90.00
_cell.angle_gamma   90.00
#
_symmetry.space_group_name_H-M   'P 1'
#
loop_
_entity.id
_entity.type
_entity.pdbx_description
1 polymer ?
#
loop_
_entity_poly.entity_id
_entity_poly.type
_entity_poly.pdbx_seq_one_letter_code
_entity_poly.pdbx_strand_id
1 'polypeptide(L)'
;MSKINATYSSGYYIRPDMDIRKIEELKNKEKRETLKRQRDERAHEKKRKDLTMEELKEKRDDLIENIISGKHTKREARQTFAIPFDLFCTQCHRRIARQTHVYTDRYASPFPDPALRPTLTPEDQHLLFHTHKIRNVFLKIKCQYCDGLFLLETDNLTQKITGGYYCVKNCERPAGDVALLNNKRQHEENERQKQEKIEKEENVLDSLENENEKQRKRKLLEEEIKKSVEEQNNQHYYYTDVQKSALQLEALRKDENRKT
;
A
#
# COMPACT_ATOMS: atom_id res chain seq x y z
N MET A 1 12.44 20.08 -57.18
CA MET A 1 11.04 19.74 -56.87
C MET A 1 10.85 19.77 -55.36
N SER A 2 10.27 20.85 -54.84
CA SER A 2 9.98 21.05 -53.42
C SER A 2 8.64 20.41 -53.05
N LYS A 3 8.65 19.57 -52.01
CA LYS A 3 7.46 18.89 -51.46
C LYS A 3 6.60 19.91 -50.71
N ILE A 4 5.36 20.09 -51.13
CA ILE A 4 4.35 20.89 -50.42
C ILE A 4 3.78 20.03 -49.30
N ASN A 5 4.04 20.43 -48.05
CA ASN A 5 3.37 19.91 -46.86
C ASN A 5 1.93 20.48 -46.82
N ALA A 6 0.93 19.67 -47.15
CA ALA A 6 -0.46 20.00 -46.91
C ALA A 6 -0.83 19.63 -45.47
N THR A 7 -0.89 20.65 -44.61
CA THR A 7 -1.56 20.62 -43.31
C THR A 7 -3.07 20.43 -43.53
N TYR A 8 -3.56 19.21 -43.36
CA TYR A 8 -4.99 18.91 -43.29
C TYR A 8 -5.52 19.46 -41.96
N SER A 9 -5.99 20.72 -41.96
CA SER A 9 -6.75 21.26 -40.84
C SER A 9 -8.15 20.64 -40.86
N SER A 10 -8.56 20.07 -39.72
CA SER A 10 -9.84 19.42 -39.53
C SER A 10 -11.00 20.43 -39.58
N GLY A 11 -11.45 20.76 -40.79
CA GLY A 11 -12.69 21.50 -41.03
C GLY A 11 -13.89 20.62 -40.69
N TYR A 12 -14.51 20.86 -39.53
CA TYR A 12 -15.80 20.28 -39.20
C TYR A 12 -16.84 20.79 -40.20
N TYR A 13 -17.27 19.93 -41.13
CA TYR A 13 -18.42 20.22 -42.00
C TYR A 13 -19.69 20.30 -41.16
N ILE A 14 -20.19 21.52 -40.95
CA ILE A 14 -21.54 21.78 -40.47
C ILE A 14 -22.49 21.35 -41.59
N ARG A 15 -23.47 20.49 -41.29
CA ARG A 15 -24.49 20.08 -42.27
C ARG A 15 -25.20 21.33 -42.83
N PRO A 16 -25.42 21.45 -44.14
CA PRO A 16 -26.06 22.63 -44.76
C PRO A 16 -27.43 23.00 -44.19
N ASP A 17 -28.13 22.03 -43.57
CA ASP A 17 -29.50 22.19 -43.05
C ASP A 17 -29.57 22.46 -41.53
N MET A 18 -28.42 22.55 -40.85
CA MET A 18 -28.36 22.79 -39.40
C MET A 18 -28.07 24.27 -39.13
N ASP A 19 -29.13 25.02 -38.78
CA ASP A 19 -29.01 26.40 -38.30
C ASP A 19 -28.00 26.50 -37.15
N ILE A 20 -27.07 27.46 -37.25
CA ILE A 20 -26.04 27.74 -36.23
C ILE A 20 -26.68 27.94 -34.84
N ARG A 21 -27.88 28.52 -34.78
CA ARG A 21 -28.66 28.71 -33.54
C ARG A 21 -29.05 27.38 -32.88
N LYS A 22 -29.43 26.35 -33.65
CA LYS A 22 -29.77 25.02 -33.12
C LYS A 22 -28.53 24.30 -32.57
N ILE A 23 -27.36 24.52 -33.17
CA ILE A 23 -26.09 23.98 -32.66
C ILE A 23 -25.72 24.61 -31.32
N GLU A 24 -25.89 25.93 -31.17
CA GLU A 24 -25.66 26.63 -29.91
C GLU A 24 -26.65 26.21 -28.82
N GLU A 25 -27.93 26.01 -29.17
CA GLU A 25 -28.95 25.49 -28.25
C GLU A 25 -28.62 24.09 -27.74
N LEU A 26 -28.18 23.18 -28.62
CA LEU A 26 -27.74 21.83 -28.23
C LEU A 26 -26.52 21.88 -27.31
N LYS A 27 -25.50 22.69 -27.64
CA LYS A 27 -24.32 22.89 -26.78
C LYS A 27 -24.71 23.47 -25.42
N ASN A 28 -25.64 24.42 -25.38
CA ASN A 28 -26.13 25.02 -24.13
C ASN A 28 -26.96 24.02 -23.31
N LYS A 29 -27.73 23.15 -23.96
CA LYS A 29 -28.47 22.06 -23.31
C LYS A 29 -27.51 21.03 -22.70
N GLU A 30 -26.49 20.60 -23.44
CA GLU A 30 -25.44 19.70 -22.92
C GLU A 30 -24.67 20.32 -21.75
N LYS A 31 -24.32 21.62 -21.83
CA LYS A 31 -23.70 22.35 -20.71
C LYS A 31 -24.61 22.41 -19.48
N ARG A 32 -25.92 22.62 -19.65
CA ARG A 32 -26.89 22.60 -18.54
C ARG A 32 -27.02 21.21 -17.92
N GLU A 33 -27.10 20.16 -18.73
CA GLU A 33 -27.19 18.78 -18.26
C GLU A 33 -25.92 18.35 -17.51
N THR A 34 -24.74 18.69 -18.02
CA THR A 34 -23.46 18.42 -17.35
C THR A 34 -23.33 19.18 -16.03
N LEU A 35 -23.69 20.47 -15.98
CA LEU A 35 -23.71 21.24 -14.73
C LEU A 35 -24.71 20.68 -13.71
N LYS A 36 -25.88 20.22 -14.16
CA LYS A 36 -26.87 19.58 -13.29
C LYS A 36 -26.32 18.27 -12.71
N ARG A 37 -25.74 17.40 -13.56
CA ARG A 37 -25.07 16.15 -13.11
C ARG A 37 -23.96 16.44 -12.10
N GLN A 38 -23.12 17.46 -12.33
CA GLN A 38 -22.07 17.85 -11.39
C GLN A 38 -22.62 18.37 -10.05
N ARG A 39 -23.73 19.11 -10.05
CA ARG A 39 -24.39 19.56 -8.81
C ARG A 39 -24.98 18.39 -8.04
N ASP A 40 -25.67 17.49 -8.73
CA ASP A 40 -26.26 16.29 -8.14
C ASP A 40 -25.16 15.37 -7.56
N GLU A 41 -24.05 15.19 -8.29
CA GLU A 41 -22.86 14.46 -7.83
C GLU A 41 -22.27 15.08 -6.56
N ARG A 42 -22.07 16.40 -6.51
CA ARG A 42 -21.56 17.11 -5.31
C ARG A 42 -22.51 17.00 -4.12
N ALA A 43 -23.82 17.08 -4.36
CA ALA A 43 -24.83 16.93 -3.31
C ALA A 43 -24.85 15.49 -2.75
N HIS A 44 -24.71 14.49 -3.62
CA HIS A 44 -24.56 13.10 -3.22
C HIS A 44 -23.25 12.83 -2.48
N GLU A 45 -22.16 13.47 -2.89
CA GLU A 45 -20.85 13.34 -2.24
C GLU A 45 -20.87 13.96 -0.83
N LYS A 46 -21.49 15.13 -0.66
CA LYS A 46 -21.64 15.76 0.66
C LYS A 46 -22.46 14.90 1.61
N LYS A 47 -23.63 14.41 1.17
CA LYS A 47 -24.47 13.47 1.93
C LYS A 47 -23.79 12.15 2.27
N ARG A 48 -22.74 11.76 1.54
CA ARG A 48 -21.96 10.54 1.80
C ARG A 48 -20.85 10.74 2.82
N LYS A 49 -20.19 11.90 2.80
CA LYS A 49 -19.14 12.25 3.77
C LYS A 49 -19.68 12.38 5.19
N ASP A 50 -20.97 12.67 5.32
CA ASP A 50 -21.65 12.81 6.62
C ASP A 50 -22.13 11.45 7.20
N LEU A 51 -22.01 10.34 6.46
CA LEU A 51 -22.45 9.03 6.94
C LEU A 51 -21.32 8.29 7.65
N THR A 52 -21.68 7.69 8.78
CA THR A 52 -20.79 6.78 9.51
C THR A 52 -20.60 5.46 8.76
N MET A 53 -19.54 4.74 9.09
CA MET A 53 -19.20 3.46 8.48
C MET A 53 -20.30 2.40 8.70
N GLU A 54 -20.99 2.47 9.83
CA GLU A 54 -22.05 1.53 10.21
C GLU A 54 -23.32 1.79 9.40
N GLU A 55 -23.72 3.04 9.22
CA GLU A 55 -24.87 3.41 8.37
C GLU A 55 -24.64 3.04 6.90
N LEU A 56 -23.38 3.03 6.44
CA LEU A 56 -23.03 2.55 5.10
C LEU A 56 -23.15 1.03 4.97
N LYS A 57 -22.86 0.26 6.03
CA LYS A 57 -23.09 -1.20 6.06
C LYS A 57 -24.58 -1.50 5.96
N GLU A 58 -25.36 -0.88 6.82
CA GLU A 58 -26.81 -1.10 6.89
C GLU A 58 -27.49 -0.81 5.55
N LYS A 59 -27.18 0.33 4.93
CA LYS A 59 -27.72 0.67 3.59
C LYS A 59 -27.27 -0.28 2.49
N ARG A 60 -26.10 -0.90 2.62
CA ARG A 60 -25.62 -1.91 1.68
C ARG A 60 -26.37 -3.22 1.86
N ASP A 61 -26.55 -3.66 3.10
CA ASP A 61 -27.27 -4.89 3.42
C ASP A 61 -28.74 -4.78 2.99
N ASP A 62 -29.38 -3.63 3.24
CA ASP A 62 -30.70 -3.30 2.71
C ASP A 62 -30.76 -3.38 1.18
N LEU A 63 -29.74 -2.85 0.50
CA LEU A 63 -29.66 -2.92 -0.96
C LEU A 63 -29.55 -4.38 -1.45
N ILE A 64 -28.72 -5.18 -0.80
CA ILE A 64 -28.53 -6.61 -1.12
C ILE A 64 -29.87 -7.35 -0.96
N GLU A 65 -30.58 -7.12 0.15
CA GLU A 65 -31.90 -7.74 0.37
C GLU A 65 -32.93 -7.28 -0.67
N ASN A 66 -32.92 -5.99 -1.02
CA ASN A 66 -33.79 -5.47 -2.07
C ASN A 66 -33.50 -6.08 -3.45
N ILE A 67 -32.23 -6.35 -3.77
CA ILE A 67 -31.84 -7.02 -5.02
C ILE A 67 -32.32 -8.47 -5.02
N ILE A 68 -32.10 -9.21 -3.92
CA ILE A 68 -32.49 -10.62 -3.83
C ILE A 68 -34.00 -10.77 -3.90
N SER A 69 -34.74 -10.00 -3.10
CA SER A 69 -36.21 -9.97 -3.08
C SER A 69 -36.83 -9.42 -4.37
N GLY A 70 -36.03 -8.82 -5.26
CA GLY A 70 -36.51 -8.26 -6.52
C GLY A 70 -37.23 -6.92 -6.38
N LYS A 71 -37.21 -6.31 -5.18
CA LYS A 71 -37.74 -4.96 -4.93
C LYS A 71 -36.88 -3.87 -5.56
N HIS A 72 -35.61 -4.17 -5.87
CA HIS A 72 -34.73 -3.22 -6.54
C HIS A 72 -35.05 -3.11 -8.03
N THR A 73 -35.63 -1.97 -8.44
CA THR A 73 -36.19 -1.77 -9.78
C THR A 73 -35.19 -1.35 -10.84
N LYS A 74 -34.02 -0.82 -10.46
CA LYS A 74 -32.97 -0.39 -11.40
C LYS A 74 -32.05 -1.54 -11.79
N ARG A 75 -32.53 -2.41 -12.67
CA ARG A 75 -31.71 -3.41 -13.39
C ARG A 75 -31.12 -2.76 -14.63
N GLU A 76 -29.80 -2.84 -14.79
CA GLU A 76 -29.13 -2.18 -15.92
C GLU A 76 -29.23 -3.01 -17.20
N ALA A 77 -28.93 -4.31 -17.13
CA ALA A 77 -29.05 -5.23 -18.26
C ALA A 77 -28.97 -6.69 -17.81
N ARG A 78 -29.65 -7.58 -18.55
CA ARG A 78 -29.37 -9.03 -18.50
C ARG A 78 -28.16 -9.33 -19.38
N GLN A 79 -27.22 -10.13 -18.90
CA GLN A 79 -26.05 -10.53 -19.69
C GLN A 79 -25.71 -12.01 -19.48
N THR A 80 -25.03 -12.60 -20.45
CA THR A 80 -24.29 -13.84 -20.25
C THR A 80 -23.00 -13.54 -19.49
N PHE A 81 -22.68 -14.36 -18.50
CA PHE A 81 -21.50 -14.21 -17.66
C PHE A 81 -20.84 -15.56 -17.49
N ALA A 82 -19.52 -15.62 -17.69
CA ALA A 82 -18.73 -16.81 -17.41
C ALA A 82 -18.15 -16.69 -16.00
N ILE A 83 -18.44 -17.64 -15.12
CA ILE A 83 -18.00 -17.57 -13.73
C ILE A 83 -16.47 -17.74 -13.67
N PRO A 84 -15.71 -16.80 -13.10
CA PRO A 84 -14.25 -16.80 -13.21
C PRO A 84 -13.54 -17.79 -12.28
N PHE A 85 -14.23 -18.31 -11.27
CA PHE A 85 -13.70 -19.26 -10.27
C PHE A 85 -14.76 -20.30 -9.91
N ASP A 86 -14.35 -21.33 -9.17
CA ASP A 86 -15.29 -22.32 -8.65
C ASP A 86 -16.13 -21.72 -7.51
N LEU A 87 -17.42 -22.07 -7.49
CA LEU A 87 -18.38 -21.57 -6.52
C LEU A 87 -19.19 -22.73 -5.93
N PHE A 88 -19.46 -22.68 -4.65
CA PHE A 88 -20.47 -23.52 -4.01
C PHE A 88 -21.72 -22.70 -3.75
N CYS A 89 -22.88 -23.25 -4.11
CA CYS A 89 -24.14 -22.67 -3.69
C CYS A 89 -24.42 -23.09 -2.24
N THR A 90 -24.64 -22.16 -1.32
CA THR A 90 -24.88 -22.50 0.09
C THR A 90 -26.24 -23.15 0.34
N GLN A 91 -27.16 -23.10 -0.62
CA GLN A 91 -28.50 -23.68 -0.47
C GLN A 91 -28.54 -25.17 -0.84
N CYS A 92 -27.84 -25.57 -1.90
CA CYS A 92 -27.81 -26.96 -2.36
C CYS A 92 -26.43 -27.63 -2.20
N HIS A 93 -25.44 -26.89 -1.71
CA HIS A 93 -24.04 -27.30 -1.52
C HIS A 93 -23.38 -27.90 -2.77
N ARG A 94 -23.92 -27.65 -3.96
CA ARG A 94 -23.33 -28.12 -5.22
C ARG A 94 -22.30 -27.14 -5.75
N ARG A 95 -21.24 -27.71 -6.32
CA ARG A 95 -20.20 -26.96 -7.03
C ARG A 95 -20.69 -26.50 -8.40
N ILE A 96 -20.51 -25.22 -8.66
CA ILE A 96 -20.61 -24.57 -9.96
C ILE A 96 -19.17 -24.39 -10.44
N ALA A 97 -18.84 -25.05 -11.54
CA ALA A 97 -17.49 -25.04 -12.06
C ALA A 97 -17.09 -23.66 -12.59
N ARG A 98 -15.80 -23.34 -12.50
CA ARG A 98 -15.19 -22.24 -13.26
C ARG A 98 -15.56 -22.33 -14.75
N GLN A 99 -15.70 -21.17 -15.39
CA GLN A 99 -16.12 -20.98 -16.79
C GLN A 99 -17.56 -21.42 -17.11
N THR A 100 -18.36 -21.81 -16.12
CA THR A 100 -19.79 -22.05 -16.35
C THR A 100 -20.46 -20.75 -16.81
N HIS A 101 -21.16 -20.82 -17.94
CA HIS A 101 -21.90 -19.69 -18.49
C HIS A 101 -23.29 -19.61 -17.87
N VAL A 102 -23.61 -18.47 -17.30
CA VAL A 102 -24.89 -18.20 -16.63
C VAL A 102 -25.49 -16.88 -17.11
N TYR A 103 -26.81 -16.79 -17.09
CA TYR A 103 -27.49 -15.52 -17.28
C TYR A 103 -27.56 -14.76 -15.96
N THR A 104 -27.14 -13.50 -15.98
CA THR A 104 -27.02 -12.68 -14.77
C THR A 104 -27.69 -11.33 -14.95
N ASP A 105 -28.23 -10.83 -13.84
CA ASP A 105 -28.81 -9.50 -13.77
C ASP A 105 -27.80 -8.56 -13.13
N ARG A 106 -27.45 -7.49 -13.85
CA ARG A 106 -26.54 -6.45 -13.38
C ARG A 106 -27.28 -5.36 -12.64
N TYR A 107 -26.73 -4.99 -11.50
CA TYR A 107 -27.17 -3.84 -10.70
C TYR A 107 -25.95 -3.00 -10.36
N ALA A 108 -25.97 -1.71 -10.65
CA ALA A 108 -24.92 -0.81 -10.17
C ALA A 108 -24.93 -0.74 -8.65
N SER A 109 -23.75 -0.92 -8.05
CA SER A 109 -23.55 -0.57 -6.65
C SER A 109 -23.45 0.95 -6.56
N PRO A 110 -24.33 1.62 -5.80
CA PRO A 110 -24.16 3.04 -5.53
C PRO A 110 -22.96 3.27 -4.60
N PHE A 111 -22.49 2.24 -3.89
CA PHE A 111 -21.40 2.33 -2.92
C PHE A 111 -20.07 2.10 -3.60
N PRO A 112 -19.17 3.10 -3.59
CA PRO A 112 -17.81 2.88 -4.03
C PRO A 112 -17.01 2.29 -2.83
N ASP A 113 -15.94 1.57 -3.13
CA ASP A 113 -15.50 0.37 -2.40
C ASP A 113 -14.33 0.47 -1.38
N PRO A 114 -14.37 1.28 -0.29
CA PRO A 114 -13.40 1.08 0.77
C PRO A 114 -13.97 1.15 2.18
N ALA A 115 -15.17 1.70 2.36
CA ALA A 115 -15.69 1.95 3.69
C ALA A 115 -15.90 0.64 4.47
N LEU A 116 -16.13 -0.47 3.78
CA LEU A 116 -16.56 -1.70 4.43
C LEU A 116 -15.49 -2.80 4.46
N ARG A 117 -14.23 -2.48 4.16
CA ARG A 117 -13.13 -3.45 4.09
C ARG A 117 -12.08 -3.21 5.19
N PRO A 118 -11.95 -4.10 6.20
CA PRO A 118 -11.00 -3.97 7.30
C PRO A 118 -9.53 -4.29 6.95
N THR A 119 -9.22 -4.60 5.68
CA THR A 119 -7.87 -5.09 5.28
C THR A 119 -7.08 -4.12 4.40
N LEU A 120 -7.58 -2.92 4.11
CA LEU A 120 -6.92 -1.93 3.26
C LEU A 120 -6.66 -0.66 4.06
N THR A 121 -5.46 -0.10 3.95
CA THR A 121 -5.12 1.15 4.64
C THR A 121 -5.94 2.32 4.05
N PRO A 122 -6.30 3.35 4.85
CA PRO A 122 -7.08 4.50 4.37
C PRO A 122 -6.46 5.24 3.17
N GLU A 123 -5.15 5.13 2.98
CA GLU A 123 -4.40 5.77 1.89
C GLU A 123 -4.61 5.05 0.55
N ASP A 124 -4.59 3.71 0.56
CA ASP A 124 -4.88 2.87 -0.62
C ASP A 124 -6.33 3.08 -1.09
N GLN A 125 -7.23 3.28 -0.13
CA GLN A 125 -8.65 3.54 -0.37
C GLN A 125 -8.89 4.86 -1.12
N HIS A 126 -8.08 5.89 -0.88
CA HIS A 126 -8.22 7.21 -1.50
C HIS A 126 -7.62 7.28 -2.93
N LEU A 127 -6.53 6.56 -3.18
CA LEU A 127 -5.82 6.55 -4.47
C LEU A 127 -6.58 5.81 -5.59
N LEU A 128 -7.27 4.72 -5.25
CA LEU A 128 -8.03 3.90 -6.21
C LEU A 128 -9.35 4.54 -6.64
N PHE A 129 -9.84 5.48 -5.83
CA PHE A 129 -11.10 6.18 -6.01
C PHE A 129 -11.06 7.27 -7.05
N HIS A 130 -10.00 8.07 -7.03
CA HIS A 130 -9.89 9.27 -7.86
C HIS A 130 -9.37 8.97 -9.26
N THR A 131 -8.72 7.82 -9.47
CA THR A 131 -7.98 7.54 -10.71
C THR A 131 -8.84 6.92 -11.81
N HIS A 132 -9.90 6.14 -11.50
CA HIS A 132 -10.58 5.36 -12.55
C HIS A 132 -12.11 5.46 -12.66
N LYS A 133 -12.85 6.10 -11.73
CA LYS A 133 -14.34 6.18 -11.77
C LYS A 133 -15.04 4.83 -12.09
N ILE A 134 -14.42 3.70 -11.77
CA ILE A 134 -14.99 2.38 -12.06
C ILE A 134 -16.02 2.09 -10.97
N ARG A 135 -17.27 1.84 -11.38
CA ARG A 135 -18.35 1.50 -10.46
C ARG A 135 -18.33 0.02 -10.18
N ASN A 136 -18.61 -0.34 -8.92
CA ASN A 136 -18.90 -1.72 -8.59
C ASN A 136 -20.28 -2.12 -9.11
N VAL A 137 -20.42 -3.39 -9.46
CA VAL A 137 -21.65 -3.98 -9.98
C VAL A 137 -21.94 -5.25 -9.21
N PHE A 138 -23.20 -5.39 -8.80
CA PHE A 138 -23.74 -6.64 -8.29
C PHE A 138 -24.28 -7.49 -9.45
N LEU A 139 -23.92 -8.76 -9.44
CA LEU A 139 -24.40 -9.79 -10.35
C LEU A 139 -25.31 -10.74 -9.58
N LYS A 140 -26.61 -10.69 -9.89
CA LYS A 140 -27.58 -11.67 -9.39
C LYS A 140 -27.61 -12.87 -10.32
N ILE A 141 -27.34 -14.04 -9.76
CA ILE A 141 -27.18 -15.29 -10.51
C ILE A 141 -28.11 -16.34 -9.91
N LYS A 142 -28.80 -17.08 -10.77
CA LYS A 142 -29.57 -18.27 -10.37
C LYS A 142 -28.66 -19.49 -10.37
N CYS A 143 -28.77 -20.33 -9.34
CA CYS A 143 -28.14 -21.63 -9.35
C CYS A 143 -28.76 -22.50 -10.45
N GLN A 144 -27.93 -23.32 -11.11
CA GLN A 144 -28.38 -24.24 -12.15
C GLN A 144 -29.01 -25.52 -11.57
N TYR A 145 -28.78 -25.80 -10.28
CA TYR A 145 -29.23 -27.02 -9.62
C TYR A 145 -30.38 -26.81 -8.64
N CYS A 146 -30.51 -25.62 -8.08
CA CYS A 146 -31.65 -25.20 -7.27
C CYS A 146 -32.14 -23.85 -7.77
N ASP A 147 -33.39 -23.49 -7.48
CA ASP A 147 -33.91 -22.14 -7.78
C ASP A 147 -33.32 -21.03 -6.88
N GLY A 148 -32.23 -21.35 -6.19
CA GLY A 148 -31.48 -20.45 -5.34
C GLY A 148 -30.86 -19.29 -6.11
N LEU A 149 -30.78 -18.16 -5.42
CA LEU A 149 -30.15 -16.95 -5.92
C LEU A 149 -28.91 -16.65 -5.09
N PHE A 150 -27.79 -16.42 -5.79
CA PHE A 150 -26.57 -15.95 -5.18
C PHE A 150 -26.11 -14.65 -5.84
N LEU A 151 -25.39 -13.85 -5.06
CA LEU A 151 -24.98 -12.50 -5.43
C LEU A 151 -23.46 -12.42 -5.44
N LEU A 152 -22.91 -12.00 -6.58
CA LEU A 152 -21.51 -11.62 -6.69
C LEU A 152 -21.40 -10.11 -6.79
N GLU A 153 -20.30 -9.55 -6.34
CA GLU A 153 -19.96 -8.15 -6.58
C GLU A 153 -18.55 -8.04 -7.16
N THR A 154 -18.37 -7.11 -8.08
CA THR A 154 -17.08 -6.85 -8.74
C THR A 154 -16.06 -6.30 -7.74
N ASP A 155 -14.86 -6.87 -7.73
CA ASP A 155 -13.71 -6.32 -7.03
C ASP A 155 -12.76 -5.67 -8.03
N ASN A 156 -12.64 -4.34 -7.98
CA ASN A 156 -11.72 -3.61 -8.86
C ASN A 156 -10.31 -3.48 -8.27
N LEU A 157 -10.15 -3.69 -6.97
CA LEU A 157 -8.91 -3.44 -6.24
C LEU A 157 -8.02 -4.68 -6.24
N THR A 158 -8.62 -5.84 -5.94
CA THR A 158 -7.90 -7.10 -5.75
C THR A 158 -8.16 -8.09 -6.88
N GLN A 159 -8.39 -7.61 -8.10
CA GLN A 159 -8.72 -8.47 -9.27
C GLN A 159 -7.79 -9.67 -9.43
N LYS A 160 -6.49 -9.47 -9.20
CA LYS A 160 -5.47 -10.54 -9.27
C LYS A 160 -5.62 -11.62 -8.19
N ILE A 161 -6.17 -11.26 -7.04
CA ILE A 161 -6.32 -12.14 -5.86
C ILE A 161 -7.68 -12.84 -5.90
N THR A 162 -8.75 -12.08 -6.10
CA THR A 162 -10.13 -12.57 -6.03
C THR A 162 -10.63 -13.08 -7.38
N GLY A 163 -9.88 -12.92 -8.47
CA GLY A 163 -10.38 -13.17 -9.82
C GLY A 163 -11.40 -12.12 -10.28
N GLY A 164 -11.40 -10.95 -9.62
CA GLY A 164 -12.23 -9.79 -9.95
C GLY A 164 -13.64 -9.79 -9.38
N TYR A 165 -14.01 -10.79 -8.57
CA TYR A 165 -15.32 -10.84 -7.94
C TYR A 165 -15.26 -11.49 -6.55
N TYR A 166 -16.18 -11.08 -5.70
CA TYR A 166 -16.42 -11.72 -4.40
C TYR A 166 -17.85 -12.22 -4.29
N CYS A 167 -17.99 -13.27 -3.47
CA CYS A 167 -19.30 -13.72 -3.07
C CYS A 167 -19.83 -12.82 -1.96
N VAL A 168 -21.04 -12.31 -2.14
CA VAL A 168 -21.75 -11.49 -1.15
C VAL A 168 -22.72 -12.33 -0.33
N LYS A 169 -23.58 -13.09 -1.02
CA LYS A 169 -24.66 -13.84 -0.37
C LYS A 169 -24.98 -15.12 -1.12
N ASN A 170 -25.29 -16.17 -0.34
CA ASN A 170 -25.68 -17.51 -0.77
C ASN A 170 -24.68 -18.25 -1.66
N CYS A 171 -23.40 -17.87 -1.58
CA CYS A 171 -22.31 -18.57 -2.24
C CYS A 171 -21.13 -18.73 -1.28
N GLU A 172 -20.31 -19.72 -1.55
CA GLU A 172 -19.03 -19.95 -0.89
C GLU A 172 -17.97 -20.22 -1.94
N ARG A 173 -16.73 -19.83 -1.67
CA ARG A 173 -15.60 -20.21 -2.52
C ARG A 173 -14.94 -21.45 -1.92
N PRO A 174 -14.55 -22.44 -2.73
CA PRO A 174 -13.74 -23.55 -2.25
C PRO A 174 -12.48 -23.02 -1.56
N ALA A 175 -12.21 -23.49 -0.34
CA ALA A 175 -10.90 -23.33 0.27
C ALA A 175 -9.89 -24.11 -0.58
N GLY A 176 -9.14 -23.41 -1.43
CA GLY A 176 -8.29 -24.07 -2.42
C GLY A 176 -8.09 -23.32 -3.73
N ASP A 177 -8.76 -22.18 -3.94
CA ASP A 177 -8.42 -21.27 -5.05
C ASP A 177 -6.95 -20.84 -4.89
N VAL A 178 -6.08 -21.48 -5.67
CA VAL A 178 -4.62 -21.47 -5.60
C VAL A 178 -4.03 -20.06 -5.47
N ALA A 179 -4.70 -19.05 -6.01
CA ALA A 179 -4.31 -17.65 -5.89
C ALA A 179 -4.31 -17.12 -4.43
N LEU A 180 -5.32 -17.45 -3.62
CA LEU A 180 -5.40 -17.00 -2.23
C LEU A 180 -4.33 -17.68 -1.35
N LEU A 181 -4.11 -18.98 -1.55
CA LEU A 181 -3.08 -19.74 -0.84
C LEU A 181 -1.65 -19.34 -1.25
N ASN A 182 -1.42 -19.09 -2.54
CA ASN A 182 -0.11 -18.63 -3.03
C ASN A 182 0.22 -17.23 -2.53
N ASN A 183 -0.76 -16.33 -2.50
CA ASN A 183 -0.56 -14.96 -2.00
C ASN A 183 -0.36 -14.93 -0.49
N LYS A 184 -1.07 -15.78 0.28
CA LYS A 184 -0.83 -15.93 1.71
C LYS A 184 0.59 -16.43 1.98
N ARG A 185 1.05 -17.43 1.23
CA ARG A 185 2.43 -17.91 1.27
C ARG A 185 3.43 -16.81 0.93
N GLN A 186 3.22 -16.06 -0.15
CA GLN A 186 4.11 -14.95 -0.52
C GLN A 186 4.15 -13.84 0.53
N HIS A 187 3.02 -13.52 1.16
CA HIS A 187 2.98 -12.54 2.24
C HIS A 187 3.75 -13.03 3.47
N GLU A 188 3.53 -14.28 3.89
CA GLU A 188 4.27 -14.90 4.99
C GLU A 188 5.78 -14.97 4.69
N GLU A 189 6.16 -15.26 3.45
CA GLU A 189 7.54 -15.32 3.00
C GLU A 189 8.20 -13.94 2.96
N ASN A 190 7.49 -12.90 2.50
CA ASN A 190 7.95 -11.52 2.53
C ASN A 190 8.13 -10.99 3.96
N GLU A 191 7.21 -11.32 4.87
CA GLU A 191 7.32 -10.93 6.28
C GLU A 191 8.50 -11.63 6.97
N ARG A 192 8.72 -12.93 6.69
CA ARG A 192 9.93 -13.64 7.16
C ARG A 192 11.21 -13.00 6.63
N GLN A 193 11.26 -12.66 5.34
CA GLN A 193 12.43 -12.00 4.75
C GLN A 193 12.69 -10.62 5.36
N LYS A 194 11.64 -9.87 5.74
CA LYS A 194 11.81 -8.61 6.48
C LYS A 194 12.36 -8.85 7.87
N GLN A 195 11.82 -9.82 8.61
CA GLN A 195 12.30 -10.18 9.95
C GLN A 195 13.76 -10.65 9.92
N GLU A 196 14.13 -11.53 8.99
CA GLU A 196 15.51 -11.97 8.82
C GLU A 196 16.47 -10.84 8.45
N LYS A 197 16.01 -9.82 7.71
CA LYS A 197 16.82 -8.63 7.42
C LYS A 197 17.01 -7.78 8.67
N ILE A 198 15.94 -7.57 9.44
CA ILE A 198 16.00 -6.82 10.70
C ILE A 198 16.94 -7.53 11.70
N GLU A 199 16.80 -8.83 11.90
CA GLU A 199 17.67 -9.61 12.80
C GLU A 199 19.14 -9.62 12.33
N LYS A 200 19.41 -9.63 11.02
CA LYS A 200 20.77 -9.51 10.49
C LYS A 200 21.34 -8.11 10.71
N GLU A 201 20.53 -7.07 10.53
CA GLU A 201 20.94 -5.68 10.79
C GLU A 201 21.21 -5.44 12.28
N GLU A 202 20.37 -5.96 13.17
CA GLU A 202 20.58 -5.90 14.63
C GLU A 202 21.85 -6.62 15.07
N ASN A 203 22.09 -7.85 14.59
CA ASN A 203 23.33 -8.58 14.90
C ASN A 203 24.60 -7.86 14.40
N VAL A 204 24.52 -7.17 13.25
CA VAL A 204 25.63 -6.37 12.73
C VAL A 204 25.87 -5.13 13.59
N LEU A 205 24.82 -4.47 14.05
CA LEU A 205 24.92 -3.31 14.95
C LEU A 205 25.55 -3.70 16.30
N ASP A 206 25.10 -4.80 16.90
CA ASP A 206 25.66 -5.31 18.16
C ASP A 206 27.16 -5.65 18.03
N SER A 207 27.58 -6.21 16.88
CA SER A 207 29.00 -6.46 16.62
C SER A 207 29.81 -5.17 16.54
N LEU A 208 29.27 -4.12 15.89
CA LEU A 208 29.94 -2.82 15.75
C LEU A 208 30.01 -2.06 17.08
N GLU A 209 28.97 -2.14 17.92
CA GLU A 209 29.00 -1.54 19.26
C GLU A 209 30.07 -2.18 20.15
N ASN A 210 30.19 -3.50 20.11
CA ASN A 210 31.23 -4.24 20.82
C ASN A 210 32.65 -3.87 20.35
N GLU A 211 32.86 -3.66 19.05
CA GLU A 211 34.15 -3.20 18.52
C GLU A 211 34.46 -1.77 18.95
N ASN A 212 33.48 -0.86 18.93
CA ASN A 212 33.64 0.51 19.39
C ASN A 212 33.97 0.58 20.89
N GLU A 213 33.33 -0.24 21.72
CA GLU A 213 33.61 -0.28 23.16
C GLU A 213 35.03 -0.82 23.44
N LYS A 214 35.46 -1.85 22.69
CA LYS A 214 36.84 -2.35 22.75
C LYS A 214 37.85 -1.27 22.35
N GLN A 215 37.56 -0.49 21.32
CA GLN A 215 38.43 0.63 20.92
C GLN A 215 38.49 1.71 22.00
N ARG A 216 37.37 2.05 22.65
CA ARG A 216 37.36 3.01 23.78
C ARG A 216 38.23 2.52 24.93
N LYS A 217 38.09 1.25 25.33
CA LYS A 217 38.91 0.65 26.39
C LYS A 217 40.40 0.66 26.04
N ARG A 218 40.77 0.36 24.78
CA ARG A 218 42.17 0.44 24.31
C ARG A 218 42.74 1.85 24.43
N LYS A 219 41.98 2.87 24.01
CA LYS A 219 42.42 4.27 24.11
C LYS A 219 42.66 4.71 25.55
N LEU A 220 41.76 4.34 26.47
CA LEU A 220 41.94 4.64 27.90
C LEU A 220 43.18 3.96 28.47
N LEU A 221 43.42 2.70 28.10
CA LEU A 221 44.58 1.94 28.56
C LEU A 221 45.89 2.49 27.97
N GLU A 222 45.89 2.94 26.71
CA GLU A 222 47.03 3.65 26.10
C GLU A 222 47.31 4.98 26.80
N GLU A 223 46.28 5.73 27.21
CA GLU A 223 46.45 6.97 27.98
C GLU A 223 47.02 6.69 29.38
N GLU A 224 46.58 5.64 30.06
CA GLU A 224 47.15 5.21 31.34
C GLU A 224 48.61 4.79 31.20
N ILE A 225 48.94 4.00 30.17
CA ILE A 225 50.32 3.62 29.87
C ILE A 225 51.17 4.87 29.63
N LYS A 226 50.70 5.81 28.80
CA LYS A 226 51.42 7.08 28.54
C LYS A 226 51.72 7.85 29.83
N LYS A 227 50.72 8.01 30.70
CA LYS A 227 50.91 8.66 32.01
C LYS A 227 51.94 7.92 32.86
N SER A 228 51.86 6.59 32.94
CA SER A 228 52.82 5.80 33.71
C SER A 228 54.26 5.91 33.17
N VAL A 229 54.43 5.97 31.85
CA VAL A 229 55.75 6.15 31.20
C VAL A 229 56.28 7.57 31.44
N GLU A 230 55.43 8.59 31.37
CA GLU A 230 55.80 9.97 31.71
C GLU A 230 56.23 10.09 33.18
N GLU A 231 55.51 9.44 34.11
CA GLU A 231 55.89 9.40 35.53
C GLU A 231 57.23 8.69 35.76
N GLN A 232 57.45 7.54 35.13
CA GLN A 232 58.73 6.82 35.20
C GLN A 232 59.89 7.63 34.61
N ASN A 233 59.67 8.30 33.48
CA ASN A 233 60.67 9.18 32.88
C ASN A 233 60.98 10.36 33.79
N ASN A 234 59.97 11.02 34.38
CA ASN A 234 60.18 12.12 35.32
C ASN A 234 60.95 11.68 36.57
N GLN A 235 60.66 10.49 37.11
CA GLN A 235 61.43 9.91 38.21
C GLN A 235 62.88 9.65 37.77
N HIS A 236 63.10 9.07 36.60
CA HIS A 236 64.44 8.83 36.07
C HIS A 236 65.23 10.14 35.91
N TYR A 237 64.62 11.19 35.37
CA TYR A 237 65.26 12.52 35.26
C TYR A 237 65.68 13.06 36.63
N TYR A 238 64.79 13.00 37.62
CA TYR A 238 65.08 13.44 38.99
C TYR A 238 66.26 12.67 39.61
N TYR A 239 66.30 11.34 39.49
CA TYR A 239 67.42 10.54 40.00
C TYR A 239 68.75 10.88 39.31
N THR A 240 68.74 11.10 37.99
CA THR A 240 69.96 11.49 37.27
C THR A 240 70.50 12.85 37.66
N ASP A 241 69.62 13.82 37.95
CA ASP A 241 70.04 15.16 38.37
C ASP A 241 70.60 15.18 39.79
N VAL A 242 70.03 14.37 40.70
CA VAL A 242 70.57 14.17 42.05
C VAL A 242 71.96 13.53 42.00
N GLN A 243 72.15 12.50 41.17
CA GLN A 243 73.46 11.86 40.98
C GLN A 243 74.52 12.82 40.42
N LYS A 244 74.17 13.64 39.43
CA LYS A 244 75.07 14.66 38.89
C LYS A 244 75.46 15.70 39.95
N SER A 245 74.49 16.14 40.75
CA SER A 245 74.72 17.10 41.83
C SER A 245 75.63 16.51 42.93
N ALA A 246 75.44 15.23 43.28
CA ALA A 246 76.31 14.53 44.21
C ALA A 246 77.76 14.41 43.70
N LEU A 247 77.93 14.05 42.42
CA LEU A 247 79.25 13.99 41.78
C LEU A 247 79.94 15.36 41.75
N GLN A 248 79.20 16.45 41.51
CA GLN A 248 79.74 17.81 41.57
C GLN A 248 80.20 18.20 42.99
N LEU A 249 79.43 17.85 44.02
CA LEU A 249 79.82 18.07 45.41
C LEU A 249 81.06 17.27 45.81
N GLU A 250 81.18 16.03 45.35
CA GLU A 250 82.39 15.22 45.56
C GLU A 250 83.62 15.80 44.85
N ALA A 251 83.46 16.35 43.64
CA ALA A 251 84.54 17.02 42.93
C ALA A 251 85.01 18.27 43.68
N LEU A 252 84.08 19.10 44.17
CA LEU A 252 84.40 20.30 44.98
C LEU A 252 85.12 19.94 46.28
N ARG A 253 84.68 18.89 46.99
CA ARG A 253 85.36 18.39 48.21
C ARG A 253 86.79 17.90 47.94
N LYS A 254 87.02 17.25 46.80
CA LYS A 254 88.36 16.80 46.39
C LYS A 254 89.29 17.96 46.05
N ASP A 255 88.75 19.04 45.50
CA ASP A 255 89.52 20.25 45.20
C ASP A 255 89.83 21.09 46.44
N GLU A 256 88.96 21.10 47.46
CA GLU A 256 89.23 21.73 48.76
C GLU A 256 90.36 21.00 49.52
N ASN A 257 90.33 19.66 49.55
CA ASN A 257 91.37 18.85 50.20
C ASN A 257 92.74 18.90 49.48
N ARG A 258 92.80 19.40 48.24
CA ARG A 258 94.07 19.63 47.51
C ARG A 258 94.70 21.00 47.78
N LYS A 259 93.97 21.90 48.44
CA LYS A 259 94.42 23.29 48.72
C LYS A 259 94.91 23.50 50.17
N THR A 260 94.86 22.46 50.99
CA THR A 260 95.47 22.37 52.34
C THR A 260 96.74 21.55 52.29
#